data_AF-A0A1R3GA85-F1
#
_entry.id   AF-A0A1R3GA85-F1
#
_cell.length_a   1.000
_cell.length_b   1.000
_cell.length_c   1.000
_cell.angle_alpha   90.00
_cell.angle_beta   90.00
_cell.angle_gamma   90.00
#
_symmetry.space_group_name_H-M   'P 1'
#
loop_
_entity.id
_entity.type
_entity.pdbx_description
1 polymer ?
#
loop_
_entity_poly.entity_id
_entity_poly.type
_entity_poly.pdbx_seq_one_letter_code
_entity_poly.pdbx_strand_id
1 'polypeptide(L)'
;MKGVFSAPGDYIHFKSQVPLHKIPIGTKQWRYYDFGPKVVPPLICLPGTAGTADVYYKQIMSLSMKGYRVISVDIPHVWNHQEWIQSFEKFLDAIDVHHIHLYGTSLGGFLAQLFAQHRPRRVKSLILSNTFLETHSFASSMPWAPIVGWTPSFLLKRYVLTGIRDGPHEPFIADSVDFVVSQVETLSREDLASRLTLTVDSASVGPLLLSDSFITIMDTNDYSAIPQQLKDQLSERYPGARRAYLKTGGDFPFLSRPDEVNLHLQLHLRRVGVEAQPDLVRSIPKDGTGGSPSKENDKEKDGDDQPKDNGGNRESTSEENQLPQAPESSEFHGLDDQPFSNAKVCSLDHEDAIILMLSKPLLQSTWEFFIFSLLPFYVESLYVTSKYYGWKFRKLV
;
A
#
# COMPACT_ATOMS: atom_id res chain seq x y z
N MET A 1 32.19 1.03 -19.40
CA MET A 1 31.01 1.13 -20.29
C MET A 1 29.78 0.97 -19.43
N LYS A 2 28.98 2.02 -19.21
CA LYS A 2 27.68 1.87 -18.55
C LYS A 2 26.75 1.20 -19.57
N GLY A 3 26.40 -0.06 -19.35
CA GLY A 3 25.41 -0.74 -20.17
C GLY A 3 24.10 0.05 -20.11
N VAL A 4 23.59 0.45 -21.27
CA VAL A 4 22.24 1.01 -21.36
C VAL A 4 21.30 -0.13 -21.00
N PHE A 5 20.77 -0.11 -19.77
CA PHE A 5 19.85 -1.13 -19.30
C PHE A 5 18.57 -1.04 -20.14
N SER A 6 18.33 -2.04 -20.98
CA SER A 6 17.06 -2.15 -21.72
C SER A 6 15.97 -2.61 -20.76
N ALA A 7 14.87 -1.86 -20.71
CA ALA A 7 13.69 -2.25 -19.95
C ALA A 7 13.27 -3.71 -20.27
N PRO A 8 12.84 -4.50 -19.27
CA PRO A 8 12.32 -5.85 -19.49
C PRO A 8 11.20 -5.87 -20.54
N GLY A 9 11.20 -6.88 -21.42
CA GLY A 9 10.25 -6.95 -22.54
C GLY A 9 8.78 -7.02 -22.10
N ASP A 10 8.52 -7.70 -20.96
CA ASP A 10 7.22 -7.76 -20.30
C ASP A 10 6.78 -6.40 -19.75
N TYR A 11 7.71 -5.60 -19.22
CA TYR A 11 7.43 -4.23 -18.79
C TYR A 11 7.10 -3.31 -19.98
N ILE A 12 7.83 -3.42 -21.10
CA ILE A 12 7.50 -2.67 -22.33
C ILE A 12 6.10 -3.04 -22.83
N HIS A 13 5.78 -4.33 -22.84
CA HIS A 13 4.45 -4.82 -23.20
C HIS A 13 3.36 -4.24 -22.29
N PHE A 14 3.57 -4.25 -20.97
CA PHE A 14 2.65 -3.62 -20.02
C PHE A 14 2.39 -2.13 -20.35
N LYS A 15 3.46 -1.36 -20.59
CA LYS A 15 3.35 0.08 -20.91
C LYS A 15 2.57 0.34 -22.20
N SER A 16 2.55 -0.62 -23.13
CA SER A 16 1.75 -0.52 -24.36
C SER A 16 0.25 -0.77 -24.16
N GLN A 17 -0.13 -1.51 -23.10
CA GLN A 17 -1.52 -1.91 -22.86
C GLN A 17 -2.23 -1.11 -21.78
N VAL A 18 -1.48 -0.70 -20.75
CA VAL A 18 -2.04 -0.07 -19.55
C VAL A 18 -1.59 1.39 -19.49
N PRO A 19 -2.51 2.36 -19.68
CA PRO A 19 -2.16 3.77 -19.67
C PRO A 19 -1.83 4.26 -18.26
N LEU A 20 -0.79 5.09 -18.15
CA LEU A 20 -0.47 5.81 -16.92
C LEU A 20 -1.39 7.03 -16.80
N HIS A 21 -2.21 7.08 -15.75
CA HIS A 21 -3.04 8.22 -15.44
C HIS A 21 -2.27 9.23 -14.58
N LYS A 22 -2.51 10.52 -14.84
CA LYS A 22 -1.99 11.63 -14.04
C LYS A 22 -3.14 12.55 -13.69
N ILE A 23 -3.41 12.75 -12.41
CA ILE A 23 -4.49 13.64 -11.95
C ILE A 23 -3.96 14.63 -10.89
N PRO A 24 -4.20 15.94 -11.05
CA PRO A 24 -3.91 16.92 -10.02
C PRO A 24 -5.04 16.91 -8.97
N ILE A 25 -4.68 16.78 -7.69
CA ILE A 25 -5.62 16.83 -6.57
C ILE A 25 -5.09 17.85 -5.57
N GLY A 26 -5.70 19.04 -5.58
CA GLY A 26 -5.16 20.20 -4.87
C GLY A 26 -3.78 20.57 -5.42
N THR A 27 -2.78 20.64 -4.55
CA THR A 27 -1.39 20.94 -4.91
C THR A 27 -0.56 19.72 -5.28
N LYS A 28 -1.14 18.50 -5.24
CA LYS A 28 -0.42 17.24 -5.43
C LYS A 28 -0.73 16.64 -6.79
N GLN A 29 0.29 16.09 -7.44
CA GLN A 29 0.11 15.28 -8.63
C GLN A 29 0.12 13.79 -8.28
N TRP A 30 -0.95 13.10 -8.64
CA TRP A 30 -1.07 11.66 -8.50
C TRP A 30 -0.77 10.98 -9.83
N ARG A 31 0.03 9.93 -9.77
CA ARG A 31 0.34 9.05 -10.90
C ARG A 31 -0.11 7.65 -10.53
N TYR A 32 -0.90 7.02 -11.39
CA TYR A 32 -1.41 5.69 -11.10
C TYR A 32 -1.79 4.92 -12.36
N TYR A 33 -1.81 3.60 -12.24
CA TYR A 33 -2.43 2.68 -13.19
C TYR A 33 -3.76 2.19 -12.61
N ASP A 34 -4.78 2.03 -13.43
CA ASP A 34 -6.07 1.44 -13.04
C ASP A 34 -6.56 0.53 -14.15
N PHE A 35 -6.52 -0.77 -13.91
CA PHE A 35 -6.77 -1.79 -14.92
C PHE A 35 -7.64 -2.93 -14.40
N GLY A 36 -8.48 -3.49 -15.27
CA GLY A 36 -9.47 -4.51 -14.95
C GLY A 36 -10.91 -3.97 -14.85
N PRO A 37 -11.90 -4.85 -14.57
CA PRO A 37 -13.32 -4.50 -14.62
C PRO A 37 -13.74 -3.51 -13.52
N LYS A 38 -14.33 -2.36 -13.89
CA LYS A 38 -14.69 -1.29 -12.94
C LYS A 38 -15.73 -1.71 -11.88
N VAL A 39 -16.53 -2.72 -12.19
CA VAL A 39 -17.56 -3.29 -11.28
C VAL A 39 -16.94 -4.08 -10.12
N VAL A 40 -15.69 -4.51 -10.24
CA VAL A 40 -14.99 -5.26 -9.18
C VAL A 40 -14.30 -4.28 -8.23
N PRO A 41 -14.48 -4.41 -6.90
CA PRO A 41 -13.77 -3.60 -5.93
C PRO A 41 -12.25 -3.68 -6.12
N PRO A 42 -11.53 -2.55 -6.20
CA PRO A 42 -10.13 -2.56 -6.57
C PRO A 42 -9.21 -3.03 -5.43
N LEU A 43 -8.18 -3.77 -5.81
CA LEU A 43 -6.94 -3.92 -5.04
C LEU A 43 -6.01 -2.75 -5.35
N ILE A 44 -5.68 -1.92 -4.36
CA ILE A 44 -4.73 -0.81 -4.51
C ILE A 44 -3.36 -1.23 -3.98
N CYS A 45 -2.35 -1.18 -4.84
CA CYS A 45 -0.97 -1.52 -4.55
C CYS A 45 -0.15 -0.26 -4.19
N LEU A 46 0.41 -0.25 -2.98
CA LEU A 46 1.22 0.84 -2.42
C LEU A 46 2.70 0.44 -2.34
N PRO A 47 3.59 1.12 -3.09
CA PRO A 47 5.01 0.76 -3.13
C PRO A 47 5.75 1.22 -1.87
N GLY A 48 6.93 0.63 -1.64
CA GLY A 48 7.89 1.13 -0.66
C GLY A 48 8.63 2.39 -1.12
N THR A 49 9.59 2.85 -0.32
CA THR A 49 10.37 4.09 -0.55
C THR A 49 11.01 4.16 -1.94
N ALA A 50 11.58 3.03 -2.40
CA ALA A 50 12.28 2.91 -3.68
C ALA A 50 11.35 2.73 -4.89
N GLY A 51 10.08 2.38 -4.67
CA GLY A 51 9.17 1.94 -5.73
C GLY A 51 8.33 3.06 -6.34
N THR A 52 7.90 2.86 -7.57
CA THR A 52 6.87 3.65 -8.27
C THR A 52 5.64 2.79 -8.53
N ALA A 53 4.57 3.36 -9.08
CA ALA A 53 3.41 2.63 -9.56
C ALA A 53 3.78 1.57 -10.62
N ASP A 54 4.92 1.75 -11.31
CA ASP A 54 5.41 0.84 -12.33
C ASP A 54 5.85 -0.52 -11.74
N VAL A 55 6.22 -0.59 -10.46
CA VAL A 55 6.78 -1.82 -9.87
C VAL A 55 5.77 -2.95 -9.72
N TYR A 56 4.47 -2.65 -9.76
CA TYR A 56 3.40 -3.64 -9.68
C TYR A 56 2.86 -4.06 -11.05
N TYR A 57 3.59 -3.80 -12.14
CA TYR A 57 3.13 -4.14 -13.48
C TYR A 57 2.81 -5.63 -13.65
N LYS A 58 3.59 -6.52 -13.01
CA LYS A 58 3.34 -7.97 -13.04
C LYS A 58 2.04 -8.35 -12.32
N GLN A 59 1.71 -7.67 -11.22
CA GLN A 59 0.46 -7.87 -10.48
C GLN A 59 -0.73 -7.37 -11.30
N ILE A 60 -0.62 -6.18 -11.90
CA ILE A 60 -1.66 -5.61 -12.76
C ILE A 60 -1.96 -6.56 -13.91
N MET A 61 -0.94 -6.98 -14.67
CA MET A 61 -1.12 -7.86 -15.81
C MET A 61 -1.75 -9.21 -15.42
N SER A 62 -1.25 -9.86 -14.36
CA SER A 62 -1.72 -11.19 -13.97
C SER A 62 -3.14 -11.20 -13.39
N LEU A 63 -3.44 -10.27 -12.48
CA LEU A 63 -4.71 -10.23 -11.78
C LEU A 63 -5.82 -9.62 -12.63
N SER A 64 -5.53 -8.60 -13.43
CA SER A 64 -6.54 -8.00 -14.31
C SER A 64 -6.98 -8.96 -15.41
N MET A 65 -6.07 -9.79 -15.94
CA MET A 65 -6.44 -10.84 -16.90
C MET A 65 -7.32 -11.94 -16.28
N LYS A 66 -7.32 -12.06 -14.96
CA LYS A 66 -8.21 -12.98 -14.20
C LYS A 66 -9.54 -12.33 -13.80
N GLY A 67 -9.79 -11.07 -14.19
CA GLY A 67 -11.03 -10.37 -13.89
C GLY A 67 -11.02 -9.54 -12.60
N TYR A 68 -9.86 -9.29 -11.99
CA TYR A 68 -9.77 -8.38 -10.84
C TYR A 68 -9.45 -6.95 -11.29
N ARG A 69 -9.94 -5.96 -10.55
CA ARG A 69 -9.49 -4.58 -10.72
C ARG A 69 -8.27 -4.33 -9.85
N VAL A 70 -7.18 -3.89 -10.46
CA VAL A 70 -5.93 -3.54 -9.76
C VAL A 70 -5.57 -2.10 -10.07
N ILE A 71 -5.27 -1.34 -9.02
CA ILE A 71 -4.80 0.03 -9.09
C ILE A 71 -3.42 0.07 -8.47
N SER A 72 -2.42 0.61 -9.16
CA SER A 72 -1.10 0.86 -8.56
C SER A 72 -0.82 2.34 -8.58
N VAL A 73 -0.32 2.89 -7.48
CA VAL A 73 -0.25 4.34 -7.26
C VAL A 73 1.12 4.77 -6.74
N ASP A 74 1.58 5.92 -7.23
CA ASP A 74 2.76 6.60 -6.67
C ASP A 74 2.38 7.30 -5.36
N ILE A 75 3.28 7.27 -4.38
CA ILE A 75 3.15 8.11 -3.18
C ILE A 75 3.44 9.56 -3.61
N PRO A 76 2.48 10.51 -3.48
CA PRO A 76 2.67 11.90 -3.84
C PRO A 76 3.61 12.60 -2.84
N HIS A 77 3.98 13.85 -3.11
CA HIS A 77 4.74 14.66 -2.16
C HIS A 77 3.91 14.98 -0.91
N VAL A 78 4.13 14.20 0.14
CA VAL A 78 3.54 14.34 1.49
C VAL A 78 4.65 14.31 2.52
N TRP A 79 4.56 15.17 3.53
CA TRP A 79 5.64 15.36 4.50
C TRP A 79 5.31 14.84 5.90
N ASN A 80 4.08 14.40 6.11
CA ASN A 80 3.64 13.77 7.36
C ASN A 80 2.50 12.78 7.11
N HIS A 81 2.27 11.94 8.11
CA HIS A 81 1.27 10.87 8.07
C HIS A 81 -0.18 11.36 7.94
N GLN A 82 -0.53 12.50 8.55
CA GLN A 82 -1.88 13.07 8.46
C GLN A 82 -2.17 13.57 7.04
N GLU A 83 -1.19 14.22 6.42
CA GLU A 83 -1.27 14.70 5.04
C GLU A 83 -1.40 13.53 4.07
N TRP A 84 -0.69 12.43 4.30
CA TRP A 84 -0.87 11.18 3.54
C TRP A 84 -2.32 10.69 3.61
N ILE A 85 -2.88 10.56 4.82
CA ILE A 85 -4.26 10.04 5.01
C ILE A 85 -5.28 10.91 4.26
N GLN A 86 -5.20 12.24 4.42
CA GLN A 86 -6.11 13.17 3.77
C GLN A 86 -5.94 13.18 2.24
N SER A 87 -4.69 13.12 1.77
CA SER A 87 -4.40 13.16 0.33
C SER A 87 -4.87 11.87 -0.34
N PHE A 88 -4.64 10.71 0.29
CA PHE A 88 -5.08 9.42 -0.21
C PHE A 88 -6.60 9.30 -0.21
N GLU A 89 -7.30 9.80 0.82
CA GLU A 89 -8.76 9.89 0.82
C GLU A 89 -9.29 10.70 -0.37
N LYS A 90 -8.76 11.90 -0.61
CA LYS A 90 -9.14 12.73 -1.76
C LYS A 90 -8.82 12.06 -3.10
N PHE A 91 -7.75 11.27 -3.16
CA PHE A 91 -7.43 10.45 -4.34
C PHE A 91 -8.52 9.42 -4.62
N LEU A 92 -8.95 8.67 -3.60
CA LEU A 92 -10.01 7.69 -3.74
C LEU A 92 -11.33 8.31 -4.18
N ASP A 93 -11.66 9.51 -3.66
CA ASP A 93 -12.87 10.23 -4.06
C ASP A 93 -12.77 10.75 -5.50
N ALA A 94 -11.59 11.21 -5.94
CA ALA A 94 -11.38 11.67 -7.32
C ALA A 94 -11.50 10.56 -8.37
N ILE A 95 -11.20 9.30 -7.99
CA ILE A 95 -11.38 8.12 -8.87
C ILE A 95 -12.70 7.39 -8.64
N ASP A 96 -13.59 7.95 -7.81
CA ASP A 96 -14.90 7.41 -7.44
C ASP A 96 -14.85 5.97 -6.87
N VAL A 97 -13.94 5.73 -5.93
CA VAL A 97 -13.75 4.41 -5.30
C VAL A 97 -14.00 4.48 -3.80
N HIS A 98 -15.11 3.89 -3.37
CA HIS A 98 -15.59 3.96 -1.99
C HIS A 98 -15.04 2.86 -1.07
N HIS A 99 -14.85 1.64 -1.60
CA HIS A 99 -14.37 0.49 -0.84
C HIS A 99 -13.17 -0.13 -1.53
N ILE A 100 -12.10 -0.37 -0.78
CA ILE A 100 -10.81 -0.81 -1.31
C ILE A 100 -10.22 -1.96 -0.52
N HIS A 101 -9.42 -2.75 -1.22
CA HIS A 101 -8.48 -3.70 -0.64
C HIS A 101 -7.08 -3.11 -0.81
N LEU A 102 -6.23 -3.13 0.22
CA LEU A 102 -4.88 -2.57 0.12
C LEU A 102 -3.85 -3.69 0.11
N TYR A 103 -2.90 -3.60 -0.82
CA TYR A 103 -1.65 -4.35 -0.78
C TYR A 103 -0.50 -3.37 -0.64
N GLY A 104 0.26 -3.47 0.45
CA GLY A 104 1.38 -2.56 0.69
C GLY A 104 2.68 -3.31 0.99
N THR A 105 3.78 -2.76 0.50
CA THR A 105 5.13 -3.28 0.76
C THR A 105 5.99 -2.26 1.49
N SER A 106 6.75 -2.67 2.50
CA SER A 106 7.61 -1.76 3.27
C SER A 106 6.86 -0.50 3.72
N LEU A 107 7.34 0.70 3.38
CA LEU A 107 6.64 1.97 3.65
C LEU A 107 5.17 1.95 3.19
N GLY A 108 4.86 1.40 2.01
CA GLY A 108 3.48 1.32 1.52
C GLY A 108 2.58 0.43 2.40
N GLY A 109 3.13 -0.60 3.03
CA GLY A 109 2.40 -1.44 4.00
C GLY A 109 2.13 -0.71 5.31
N PHE A 110 3.09 0.08 5.79
CA PHE A 110 2.91 0.94 6.97
C PHE A 110 1.86 2.03 6.70
N LEU A 111 1.94 2.71 5.55
CA LEU A 111 0.97 3.70 5.11
C LEU A 111 -0.44 3.11 4.90
N ALA A 112 -0.55 1.86 4.42
CA ALA A 112 -1.82 1.15 4.28
C ALA A 112 -2.50 0.92 5.65
N GLN A 113 -1.72 0.49 6.64
CA GLN A 113 -2.20 0.26 8.00
C GLN A 113 -2.64 1.56 8.67
N LEU A 114 -1.84 2.63 8.55
CA LEU A 114 -2.21 3.95 9.06
C LEU A 114 -3.51 4.47 8.44
N PHE A 115 -3.69 4.26 7.13
CA PHE A 115 -4.94 4.64 6.47
C PHE A 115 -6.13 3.80 6.97
N ALA A 116 -5.96 2.49 7.12
CA ALA A 116 -7.00 1.61 7.65
C ALA A 116 -7.41 1.97 9.09
N GLN A 117 -6.47 2.44 9.91
CA GLN A 117 -6.75 2.92 11.27
C GLN A 117 -7.66 4.16 11.26
N HIS A 118 -7.39 5.12 10.37
CA HIS A 118 -8.09 6.42 10.36
C HIS A 118 -9.35 6.44 9.47
N ARG A 119 -9.44 5.52 8.49
CA ARG A 119 -10.55 5.38 7.54
C ARG A 119 -11.03 3.92 7.46
N PRO A 120 -11.44 3.32 8.59
CA PRO A 120 -11.81 1.90 8.68
C PRO A 120 -12.99 1.52 7.78
N ARG A 121 -13.89 2.46 7.48
CA ARG A 121 -15.06 2.21 6.59
C ARG A 121 -14.67 2.08 5.11
N ARG A 122 -13.52 2.62 4.71
CA ARG A 122 -13.04 2.59 3.32
C ARG A 122 -12.27 1.30 3.02
N VAL A 123 -11.55 0.76 4.01
CA VAL A 123 -10.68 -0.41 3.83
C VAL A 123 -11.41 -1.71 4.19
N LYS A 124 -11.58 -2.60 3.21
CA LYS A 124 -12.25 -3.90 3.38
C LYS A 124 -11.29 -5.03 3.77
N SER A 125 -10.04 -4.96 3.32
CA SER A 125 -9.02 -5.95 3.68
C SER A 125 -7.61 -5.41 3.44
N LEU A 126 -6.62 -6.03 4.09
CA LEU A 126 -5.21 -5.65 4.03
C LEU A 126 -4.33 -6.84 3.66
N ILE A 127 -3.38 -6.62 2.76
CA ILE A 127 -2.26 -7.50 2.49
C ILE A 127 -0.97 -6.72 2.76
N LEU A 128 -0.16 -7.25 3.67
CA LEU A 128 1.03 -6.61 4.20
C LEU A 128 2.24 -7.48 3.84
N SER A 129 3.25 -6.93 3.18
CA SER A 129 4.42 -7.69 2.78
C SER A 129 5.71 -6.96 3.10
N ASN A 130 6.62 -7.63 3.82
CA ASN A 130 7.89 -7.06 4.24
C ASN A 130 7.70 -5.62 4.78
N THR A 131 6.83 -5.46 5.77
CA THR A 131 6.44 -4.17 6.34
C THR A 131 6.59 -4.16 7.86
N PHE A 132 6.36 -3.00 8.47
CA PHE A 132 6.53 -2.74 9.89
C PHE A 132 5.32 -1.98 10.46
N LEU A 133 5.28 -1.86 11.79
CA LEU A 133 4.22 -1.17 12.56
C LEU A 133 4.62 0.23 13.06
N GLU A 134 5.92 0.49 13.16
CA GLU A 134 6.45 1.72 13.75
C GLU A 134 7.71 2.18 13.04
N THR A 135 7.97 3.49 13.06
CA THR A 135 9.09 4.13 12.36
C THR A 135 10.29 4.44 13.26
N HIS A 136 10.17 4.28 14.57
CA HIS A 136 11.21 4.69 15.54
C HIS A 136 12.57 4.03 15.27
N SER A 137 12.58 2.75 14.89
CA SER A 137 13.80 2.02 14.53
C SER A 137 14.53 2.64 13.33
N PHE A 138 13.77 3.08 12.31
CA PHE A 138 14.33 3.73 11.12
C PHE A 138 14.83 5.15 11.43
N ALA A 139 14.08 5.91 12.22
CA ALA A 139 14.49 7.23 12.69
C ALA A 139 15.82 7.16 13.47
N SER A 140 15.94 6.19 14.39
CA SER A 140 17.14 5.96 15.19
C SER A 140 18.33 5.51 14.34
N SER A 141 18.07 4.77 13.25
CA SER A 141 19.09 4.29 12.32
C SER A 141 19.55 5.33 11.30
N MET A 142 18.88 6.49 11.23
CA MET A 142 19.21 7.58 10.31
C MET A 142 19.64 8.83 11.09
N PRO A 143 20.95 9.05 11.34
CA PRO A 143 21.45 10.18 12.13
C PRO A 143 21.05 11.56 11.60
N TRP A 144 20.75 11.66 10.31
CA TRP A 144 20.36 12.89 9.62
C TRP A 144 18.85 12.97 9.33
N ALA A 145 18.03 12.15 9.99
CA ALA A 145 16.56 12.17 9.85
C ALA A 145 15.94 13.59 9.95
N PRO A 146 16.35 14.49 10.87
CA PRO A 146 15.77 15.84 10.95
C PRO A 146 16.00 16.72 9.73
N ILE A 147 17.02 16.42 8.92
CA ILE A 147 17.40 17.22 7.74
C ILE A 147 17.12 16.50 6.42
N VAL A 148 16.40 15.35 6.44
CA VAL A 148 16.09 14.55 5.24
C VAL A 148 15.47 15.35 4.09
N GLY A 149 14.60 16.31 4.41
CA GLY A 149 13.96 17.19 3.42
C GLY A 149 14.94 18.10 2.65
N TRP A 150 16.12 18.35 3.22
CA TRP A 150 17.14 19.25 2.71
C TRP A 150 18.32 18.49 2.08
N THR A 151 18.37 17.18 2.28
CA THR A 151 19.43 16.31 1.81
C THR A 151 19.51 16.29 0.26
N PRO A 152 20.72 16.42 -0.31
CA PRO A 152 20.93 16.30 -1.76
C PRO A 152 20.46 14.95 -2.34
N SER A 153 19.96 14.97 -3.58
CA SER A 153 19.41 13.79 -4.27
C SER A 153 20.36 12.59 -4.28
N PHE A 154 21.67 12.80 -4.48
CA PHE A 154 22.64 11.70 -4.54
C PHE A 154 22.78 10.95 -3.20
N LEU A 155 22.67 11.66 -2.06
CA LEU A 155 22.72 11.02 -0.74
C LEU A 155 21.43 10.24 -0.47
N LEU A 156 20.28 10.78 -0.85
CA LEU A 156 18.99 10.09 -0.73
C LEU A 156 18.99 8.80 -1.57
N LYS A 157 19.42 8.89 -2.84
CA LYS A 157 19.55 7.71 -3.72
C LYS A 157 20.51 6.70 -3.13
N ARG A 158 21.69 7.14 -2.67
CA ARG A 158 22.67 6.26 -2.03
C ARG A 158 22.08 5.56 -0.81
N TYR A 159 21.37 6.27 0.06
CA TYR A 159 20.78 5.68 1.27
C TYR A 159 19.73 4.61 0.93
N VAL A 160 18.83 4.89 -0.02
CA VAL A 160 17.85 3.91 -0.48
C VAL A 160 18.53 2.68 -1.08
N LEU A 161 19.57 2.88 -1.88
CA LEU A 161 20.33 1.79 -2.50
C LEU A 161 21.14 0.98 -1.48
N THR A 162 21.67 1.60 -0.42
CA THR A 162 22.37 0.86 0.65
C THR A 162 21.46 -0.08 1.44
N GLY A 163 20.14 0.16 1.42
CA GLY A 163 19.17 -0.76 2.00
C GLY A 163 18.99 -2.05 1.18
N ILE A 164 19.39 -2.03 -0.09
CA ILE A 164 19.37 -3.20 -0.97
C ILE A 164 20.72 -3.90 -0.82
N ARG A 165 20.71 -5.20 -0.51
CA ARG A 165 21.95 -5.94 -0.27
C ARG A 165 22.78 -6.06 -1.54
N ASP A 166 24.03 -5.62 -1.48
CA ASP A 166 25.03 -5.94 -2.49
C ASP A 166 25.55 -7.36 -2.25
N GLY A 167 25.27 -8.30 -3.16
CA GLY A 167 25.70 -9.70 -3.04
C GLY A 167 25.23 -10.60 -4.18
N PRO A 168 25.68 -11.87 -4.22
CA PRO A 168 25.20 -12.83 -5.19
C PRO A 168 23.71 -13.10 -4.92
N HIS A 169 22.88 -12.60 -5.82
CA HIS A 169 21.45 -12.85 -5.82
C HIS A 169 21.11 -13.97 -6.79
N GLU A 170 20.02 -14.68 -6.50
CA GLU A 170 19.39 -15.50 -7.52
C GLU A 170 18.96 -14.61 -8.70
N PRO A 171 19.05 -15.08 -9.96
CA PRO A 171 18.78 -14.25 -11.15
C PRO A 171 17.50 -13.42 -11.06
N PHE A 172 16.37 -14.00 -10.63
CA PHE A 172 15.11 -13.29 -10.51
C PHE A 172 15.09 -12.18 -9.43
N ILE A 173 15.89 -12.33 -8.38
CA ILE A 173 16.06 -11.31 -7.34
C ILE A 173 17.01 -10.22 -7.84
N ALA A 174 18.06 -10.58 -8.59
CA ALA A 174 18.94 -9.60 -9.23
C ALA A 174 18.16 -8.73 -10.23
N ASP A 175 17.37 -9.35 -11.11
CA ASP A 175 16.55 -8.64 -12.10
C ASP A 175 15.53 -7.70 -11.44
N SER A 176 14.93 -8.09 -10.31
CA SER A 176 14.00 -7.23 -9.58
C SER A 176 14.68 -6.04 -8.95
N VAL A 177 15.87 -6.25 -8.38
CA VAL A 177 16.72 -5.19 -7.84
C VAL A 177 17.11 -4.22 -8.95
N ASP A 178 17.65 -4.70 -10.07
CA ASP A 178 18.07 -3.87 -11.20
C ASP A 178 16.90 -3.03 -11.75
N PHE A 179 15.71 -3.62 -11.86
CA PHE A 179 14.51 -2.90 -12.24
C PHE A 179 14.19 -1.77 -11.25
N VAL A 180 14.18 -2.03 -9.95
CA VAL A 180 13.89 -1.00 -8.94
C VAL A 180 14.98 0.07 -8.89
N VAL A 181 16.25 -0.30 -9.02
CA VAL A 181 17.38 0.63 -9.12
C VAL A 181 17.15 1.60 -10.30
N SER A 182 16.74 1.08 -11.46
CA SER A 182 16.40 1.92 -12.62
C SER A 182 15.24 2.89 -12.31
N GLN A 183 14.25 2.47 -11.51
CA GLN A 183 13.15 3.35 -11.09
C GLN A 183 13.63 4.44 -10.14
N VAL A 184 14.49 4.11 -9.16
CA VAL A 184 15.08 5.07 -8.22
C VAL A 184 15.89 6.14 -8.95
N GLU A 185 16.57 5.79 -10.04
CA GLU A 185 17.28 6.77 -10.86
C GLU A 185 16.35 7.81 -11.49
N THR A 186 15.11 7.45 -11.82
CA THR A 186 14.10 8.36 -12.37
C THR A 186 13.41 9.27 -11.33
N LEU A 187 13.51 8.93 -10.03
CA LEU A 187 12.87 9.71 -8.97
C LEU A 187 13.59 11.05 -8.75
N SER A 188 12.78 12.09 -8.48
CA SER A 188 13.26 13.41 -8.10
C SER A 188 13.80 13.41 -6.66
N ARG A 189 14.46 14.51 -6.27
CA ARG A 189 14.88 14.71 -4.87
C ARG A 189 13.64 14.73 -3.97
N GLU A 190 12.61 15.45 -4.38
CA GLU A 190 11.37 15.68 -3.63
C GLU A 190 10.63 14.36 -3.39
N ASP A 191 10.55 13.48 -4.39
CA ASP A 191 9.93 12.15 -4.24
C ASP A 191 10.62 11.32 -3.16
N LEU A 192 11.95 11.27 -3.18
CA LEU A 192 12.73 10.48 -2.23
C LEU A 192 12.70 11.11 -0.83
N ALA A 193 12.85 12.44 -0.76
CA ALA A 193 12.83 13.18 0.49
C ALA A 193 11.49 13.05 1.20
N SER A 194 10.37 13.16 0.47
CA SER A 194 9.04 13.05 1.07
C SER A 194 8.81 11.63 1.62
N ARG A 195 9.16 10.59 0.85
CA ARG A 195 8.99 9.19 1.26
C ARG A 195 9.89 8.80 2.44
N LEU A 196 11.14 9.26 2.43
CA LEU A 196 12.05 9.03 3.56
C LEU A 196 11.61 9.82 4.80
N THR A 197 11.07 11.03 4.65
CA THR A 197 10.42 11.75 5.75
C THR A 197 9.33 10.90 6.40
N LEU A 198 8.42 10.29 5.63
CA LEU A 198 7.40 9.39 6.17
C LEU A 198 7.99 8.14 6.85
N THR A 199 9.20 7.73 6.48
CA THR A 199 9.86 6.57 7.08
C THR A 199 10.52 6.91 8.42
N VAL A 200 10.92 8.16 8.63
CA VAL A 200 11.63 8.61 9.84
C VAL A 200 10.80 9.49 10.76
N ASP A 201 9.69 10.05 10.28
CA ASP A 201 8.72 10.75 11.12
C ASP A 201 8.12 9.77 12.13
N SER A 202 8.12 10.14 13.40
CA SER A 202 7.80 9.21 14.49
C SER A 202 6.30 8.90 14.49
N ALA A 203 5.96 7.67 14.15
CA ALA A 203 4.58 7.19 14.12
C ALA A 203 4.53 5.69 14.39
N SER A 204 3.43 5.27 15.00
CA SER A 204 3.12 3.86 15.23
C SER A 204 1.67 3.58 14.86
N VAL A 205 1.43 2.38 14.35
CA VAL A 205 0.10 1.87 14.02
C VAL A 205 -0.56 1.35 15.29
N GLY A 206 -1.66 2.00 15.67
CA GLY A 206 -2.55 1.56 16.73
C GLY A 206 -3.46 0.40 16.33
N PRO A 207 -4.39 -0.02 17.20
CA PRO A 207 -5.35 -1.06 16.88
C PRO A 207 -6.21 -0.72 15.66
N LEU A 208 -6.36 -1.69 14.76
CA LEU A 208 -7.27 -1.59 13.62
C LEU A 208 -8.67 -2.06 14.02
N LEU A 209 -9.69 -1.39 13.50
CA LEU A 209 -11.09 -1.85 13.59
C LEU A 209 -11.39 -3.01 12.61
N LEU A 210 -10.48 -3.25 11.66
CA LEU A 210 -10.55 -4.37 10.74
C LEU A 210 -10.18 -5.67 11.48
N SER A 211 -11.02 -6.69 11.38
CA SER A 211 -10.70 -8.00 11.96
C SER A 211 -9.47 -8.61 11.28
N ASP A 212 -8.57 -9.18 12.08
CA ASP A 212 -7.36 -9.86 11.63
C ASP A 212 -7.62 -10.92 10.54
N SER A 213 -8.80 -11.54 10.53
CA SER A 213 -9.20 -12.52 9.50
C SER A 213 -9.21 -11.95 8.08
N PHE A 214 -9.38 -10.62 7.93
CA PHE A 214 -9.28 -9.86 6.69
C PHE A 214 -7.87 -9.33 6.41
N ILE A 215 -6.87 -9.77 7.18
CA ILE A 215 -5.48 -9.41 6.99
C ILE A 215 -4.71 -10.63 6.47
N THR A 216 -3.79 -10.41 5.54
CA THR A 216 -2.77 -11.38 5.15
C THR A 216 -1.39 -10.76 5.30
N ILE A 217 -0.51 -11.45 6.02
CA ILE A 217 0.90 -11.09 6.14
C ILE A 217 1.69 -11.99 5.20
N MET A 218 2.46 -11.40 4.30
CA MET A 218 3.22 -12.06 3.25
C MET A 218 4.69 -11.69 3.34
N ASP A 219 5.43 -12.42 4.16
CA ASP A 219 6.85 -12.16 4.38
C ASP A 219 7.74 -13.14 3.64
N THR A 220 8.86 -12.62 3.16
CA THR A 220 9.96 -13.44 2.65
C THR A 220 10.84 -13.90 3.81
N ASN A 221 11.30 -15.15 3.72
CA ASN A 221 12.17 -15.79 4.72
C ASN A 221 13.68 -15.63 4.40
N ASP A 222 14.01 -14.99 3.28
CA ASP A 222 15.37 -14.62 2.92
C ASP A 222 15.69 -13.19 3.36
N TYR A 223 16.78 -12.63 2.83
CA TYR A 223 17.19 -11.29 3.20
C TYR A 223 16.13 -10.25 2.80
N SER A 224 15.78 -9.38 3.74
CA SER A 224 15.03 -8.16 3.48
C SER A 224 15.63 -7.00 4.30
N ALA A 225 15.55 -5.80 3.75
CA ALA A 225 15.86 -4.52 4.37
C ALA A 225 15.05 -4.28 5.66
N ILE A 226 13.86 -4.89 5.79
CA ILE A 226 13.06 -4.81 7.01
C ILE A 226 13.57 -5.85 8.01
N PRO A 227 14.05 -5.42 9.20
CA PRO A 227 14.54 -6.34 10.22
C PRO A 227 13.47 -7.34 10.66
N GLN A 228 13.90 -8.58 10.94
CA GLN A 228 13.00 -9.67 11.35
C GLN A 228 12.18 -9.31 12.60
N GLN A 229 12.78 -8.58 13.56
CA GLN A 229 12.08 -8.11 14.76
C GLN A 229 10.81 -7.30 14.43
N LEU A 230 10.83 -6.46 13.39
CA LEU A 230 9.66 -5.66 13.00
C LEU A 230 8.60 -6.52 12.32
N LYS A 231 9.00 -7.55 11.58
CA LYS A 231 8.09 -8.55 10.99
C LYS A 231 7.43 -9.41 12.07
N ASP A 232 8.18 -9.76 13.11
CA ASP A 232 7.68 -10.53 14.25
C ASP A 232 6.65 -9.71 15.04
N GLN A 233 6.94 -8.43 15.32
CA GLN A 233 5.98 -7.49 15.93
C GLN A 233 4.68 -7.38 15.12
N LEU A 234 4.78 -7.34 13.78
CA LEU A 234 3.60 -7.34 12.91
C LEU A 234 2.77 -8.62 13.06
N SER A 235 3.45 -9.76 13.17
CA SER A 235 2.82 -11.07 13.37
C SER A 235 2.18 -11.23 14.75
N GLU A 236 2.74 -10.60 15.77
CA GLU A 236 2.18 -10.53 17.13
C GLU A 236 0.98 -9.59 17.21
N ARG A 237 1.00 -8.49 16.45
CA ARG A 237 -0.08 -7.51 16.39
C ARG A 237 -1.37 -8.05 15.78
N TYR A 238 -1.24 -8.96 14.81
CA TYR A 238 -2.36 -9.57 14.09
C TYR A 238 -2.31 -11.10 14.19
N PRO A 239 -2.55 -11.68 15.38
CA PRO A 239 -2.47 -13.13 15.58
C PRO A 239 -3.49 -13.90 14.74
N GLY A 240 -4.63 -13.30 14.39
CA GLY A 240 -5.64 -13.90 13.52
C GLY A 240 -5.38 -13.74 12.01
N ALA A 241 -4.30 -13.04 11.62
CA ALA A 241 -3.99 -12.81 10.22
C ALA A 241 -3.49 -14.08 9.53
N ARG A 242 -3.85 -14.22 8.25
CA ARG A 242 -3.34 -15.33 7.45
C ARG A 242 -1.89 -15.08 7.08
N ARG A 243 -1.04 -16.06 7.33
CA ARG A 243 0.38 -15.99 6.98
C ARG A 243 0.62 -16.67 5.64
N ALA A 244 1.28 -15.96 4.74
CA ALA A 244 1.73 -16.42 3.44
C ALA A 244 3.27 -16.37 3.43
N TYR A 245 3.90 -17.52 3.65
CA TYR A 245 5.35 -17.60 3.73
C TYR A 245 5.97 -17.82 2.36
N LEU A 246 6.79 -16.87 1.91
CA LEU A 246 7.60 -16.99 0.70
C LEU A 246 9.00 -17.47 1.10
N LYS A 247 9.45 -18.59 0.54
CA LYS A 247 10.78 -19.16 0.88
C LYS A 247 11.91 -18.20 0.51
N THR A 248 11.79 -17.57 -0.65
CA THR A 248 12.74 -16.58 -1.20
C THR A 248 11.96 -15.50 -1.94
N GLY A 249 12.57 -14.33 -2.13
CA GLY A 249 11.95 -13.21 -2.86
C GLY A 249 12.65 -11.87 -2.65
N GLY A 250 13.53 -11.76 -1.65
CA GLY A 250 14.25 -10.53 -1.35
C GLY A 250 13.34 -9.39 -0.92
N ASP A 251 13.77 -8.16 -1.19
CA ASP A 251 13.02 -6.94 -0.86
C ASP A 251 11.79 -6.70 -1.75
N PHE A 252 11.80 -7.26 -2.96
CA PHE A 252 10.79 -7.03 -3.98
C PHE A 252 10.13 -8.33 -4.43
N PRO A 253 9.45 -9.07 -3.53
CA PRO A 253 8.85 -10.37 -3.86
C PRO A 253 7.83 -10.29 -5.00
N PHE A 254 7.14 -9.15 -5.13
CA PHE A 254 6.18 -8.90 -6.20
C PHE A 254 6.81 -8.85 -7.60
N LEU A 255 8.13 -8.59 -7.71
CA LEU A 255 8.87 -8.62 -8.97
C LEU A 255 9.66 -9.92 -9.16
N SER A 256 10.27 -10.46 -8.11
CA SER A 256 11.11 -11.66 -8.15
C SER A 256 10.32 -12.98 -8.12
N ARG A 257 9.19 -13.00 -7.40
CA ARG A 257 8.25 -14.13 -7.29
C ARG A 257 6.81 -13.70 -7.61
N PRO A 258 6.57 -13.12 -8.79
CA PRO A 258 5.28 -12.55 -9.13
C PRO A 258 4.17 -13.59 -9.06
N ASP A 259 4.41 -14.84 -9.47
CA ASP A 259 3.39 -15.88 -9.49
C ASP A 259 2.93 -16.31 -8.09
N GLU A 260 3.86 -16.47 -7.15
CA GLU A 260 3.54 -16.79 -5.75
C GLU A 260 2.80 -15.63 -5.08
N VAL A 261 3.28 -14.40 -5.28
CA VAL A 261 2.61 -13.19 -4.75
C VAL A 261 1.19 -13.07 -5.33
N ASN A 262 1.04 -13.22 -6.65
CA ASN A 262 -0.26 -13.13 -7.32
C ASN A 262 -1.22 -14.22 -6.87
N LEU A 263 -0.72 -15.44 -6.62
CA LEU A 263 -1.52 -16.53 -6.05
C LEU A 263 -2.05 -16.13 -4.67
N HIS A 264 -1.20 -15.61 -3.78
CA HIS A 264 -1.62 -15.21 -2.45
C HIS A 264 -2.57 -14.01 -2.46
N LEU A 265 -2.35 -13.03 -3.33
CA LEU A 265 -3.29 -11.92 -3.55
C LEU A 265 -4.65 -12.43 -4.02
N GLN A 266 -4.68 -13.35 -4.99
CA GLN A 266 -5.92 -13.96 -5.49
C GLN A 266 -6.65 -14.76 -4.40
N LEU A 267 -5.93 -15.57 -3.62
CA LEU A 267 -6.51 -16.34 -2.52
C LEU A 267 -7.08 -15.42 -1.43
N HIS A 268 -6.39 -14.32 -1.14
CA HIS A 268 -6.87 -13.33 -0.18
C HIS A 268 -8.16 -12.66 -0.68
N LEU A 269 -8.17 -12.15 -1.91
CA LEU A 269 -9.32 -11.47 -2.51
C LEU A 269 -10.56 -12.37 -2.52
N ARG A 270 -10.40 -13.63 -2.94
CA ARG A 270 -11.50 -14.62 -2.91
C ARG A 270 -12.03 -14.86 -1.50
N ARG A 271 -11.13 -15.01 -0.51
CA ARG A 271 -11.51 -15.25 0.88
C ARG A 271 -12.33 -14.10 1.46
N VAL A 272 -12.03 -12.86 1.08
CA VAL A 272 -12.75 -11.67 1.57
C VAL A 272 -13.97 -11.32 0.71
N GLY A 273 -14.39 -12.21 -0.19
CA GLY A 273 -15.62 -12.10 -0.98
C GLY A 273 -15.49 -11.30 -2.28
N VAL A 274 -14.29 -11.03 -2.77
CA VAL A 274 -14.10 -10.37 -4.07
C VAL A 274 -14.21 -11.41 -5.19
N GLU A 275 -15.29 -11.30 -5.96
CA GLU A 275 -15.53 -12.13 -7.14
C GLU A 275 -14.87 -11.52 -8.37
N ALA A 276 -14.07 -12.33 -9.07
CA ALA A 276 -13.43 -11.91 -10.30
C ALA A 276 -14.43 -11.96 -11.46
N GLN A 277 -14.30 -11.04 -12.41
CA GLN A 277 -15.16 -10.93 -13.58
C GLN A 277 -14.34 -11.17 -14.87
N PRO A 278 -13.93 -12.43 -15.14
CA PRO A 278 -13.08 -12.74 -16.30
C PRO A 278 -13.78 -12.41 -17.63
N ASP A 279 -15.10 -12.53 -17.70
CA ASP A 279 -15.88 -12.25 -18.92
C ASP A 279 -15.86 -10.77 -19.32
N LEU A 280 -15.56 -9.87 -18.37
CA LEU A 280 -15.45 -8.43 -18.58
C LEU A 280 -14.02 -7.97 -18.88
N VAL A 281 -13.04 -8.90 -18.88
CA VAL A 281 -11.66 -8.60 -19.25
C VAL A 281 -11.62 -8.37 -20.75
N ARG A 282 -11.73 -7.10 -21.16
CA ARG A 282 -11.60 -6.57 -22.53
C ARG A 282 -11.68 -7.66 -23.61
N SER A 283 -12.88 -7.86 -24.17
CA SER A 283 -13.03 -8.37 -25.53
C SER A 283 -12.19 -7.50 -26.47
N ILE A 284 -10.94 -7.91 -26.72
CA ILE A 284 -10.12 -7.30 -27.76
C ILE A 284 -10.92 -7.43 -29.06
N PRO A 285 -11.22 -6.35 -29.79
CA PRO A 285 -11.87 -6.48 -31.08
C PRO A 285 -10.99 -7.37 -31.95
N LYS A 286 -11.51 -8.52 -32.38
CA LYS A 286 -10.94 -9.27 -33.50
C LYS A 286 -11.21 -8.48 -34.77
N ASP A 287 -10.52 -7.36 -34.96
CA ASP A 287 -10.45 -6.72 -36.26
C ASP A 287 -9.27 -7.30 -37.03
N GLY A 288 -9.57 -8.10 -38.05
CA GLY A 288 -8.62 -8.36 -39.13
C GLY A 288 -8.39 -9.82 -39.55
N THR A 289 -9.42 -10.64 -39.73
CA THR A 289 -9.37 -11.60 -40.85
C THR A 289 -10.74 -11.68 -41.49
N GLY A 290 -10.84 -11.05 -42.67
CA GLY A 290 -12.05 -10.96 -43.46
C GLY A 290 -12.51 -12.33 -43.96
N GLY A 291 -13.83 -12.46 -44.03
CA GLY A 291 -14.54 -13.54 -44.70
C GLY A 291 -16.01 -13.13 -44.82
N SER A 292 -16.37 -12.64 -46.01
CA SER A 292 -17.64 -12.03 -46.38
C SER A 292 -18.90 -12.84 -46.06
N PRO A 293 -20.07 -12.19 -45.94
CA PRO A 293 -21.35 -12.86 -45.73
C PRO A 293 -21.93 -13.35 -47.06
N SER A 294 -22.06 -14.66 -47.23
CA SER A 294 -22.90 -15.23 -48.30
C SER A 294 -24.34 -15.31 -47.81
N LYS A 295 -25.18 -14.49 -48.44
CA LYS A 295 -26.64 -14.65 -48.47
C LYS A 295 -27.00 -16.02 -49.04
N GLU A 296 -27.97 -16.70 -48.44
CA GLU A 296 -28.88 -17.55 -49.19
C GLU A 296 -30.28 -17.40 -48.62
N ASN A 297 -31.21 -17.15 -49.52
CA ASN A 297 -32.61 -16.83 -49.31
C ASN A 297 -33.45 -18.08 -49.64
N ASP A 298 -34.59 -18.17 -48.95
CA ASP A 298 -35.87 -18.74 -49.39
C ASP A 298 -36.00 -20.26 -49.62
N LYS A 299 -36.78 -20.91 -48.74
CA LYS A 299 -37.95 -21.70 -49.13
C LYS A 299 -39.06 -21.62 -48.07
N GLU A 300 -40.15 -20.95 -48.44
CA GLU A 300 -41.49 -21.14 -47.86
C GLU A 300 -42.03 -22.54 -48.16
N LYS A 301 -42.84 -23.07 -47.24
CA LYS A 301 -44.12 -23.74 -47.56
C LYS A 301 -45.04 -23.78 -46.35
N ASP A 302 -46.27 -23.31 -46.60
CA ASP A 302 -47.54 -23.41 -45.86
C ASP A 302 -47.77 -24.79 -45.21
N GLY A 303 -48.61 -25.03 -44.21
CA GLY A 303 -49.74 -24.30 -43.60
C GLY A 303 -50.66 -25.37 -42.97
N ASP A 304 -51.29 -25.08 -41.83
CA ASP A 304 -52.65 -25.48 -41.43
C ASP A 304 -52.85 -25.44 -39.89
N ASP A 305 -53.62 -24.44 -39.48
CA ASP A 305 -54.87 -24.52 -38.72
C ASP A 305 -54.99 -25.39 -37.44
N GLN A 306 -55.07 -24.63 -36.34
CA GLN A 306 -55.90 -24.74 -35.13
C GLN A 306 -57.37 -25.24 -35.34
N PRO A 307 -58.28 -25.36 -34.32
CA PRO A 307 -58.16 -25.22 -32.84
C PRO A 307 -59.08 -26.16 -31.98
N LYS A 308 -59.17 -25.85 -30.66
CA LYS A 308 -60.32 -26.03 -29.71
C LYS A 308 -60.56 -27.45 -29.14
N ASP A 309 -61.09 -27.68 -27.94
CA ASP A 309 -61.64 -26.82 -26.87
C ASP A 309 -61.79 -27.65 -25.56
N ASN A 310 -61.90 -26.91 -24.45
CA ASN A 310 -62.73 -27.16 -23.26
C ASN A 310 -62.60 -28.41 -22.38
N GLY A 311 -62.28 -28.14 -21.11
CA GLY A 311 -63.34 -27.96 -20.10
C GLY A 311 -63.44 -29.02 -19.01
N GLY A 312 -63.50 -28.59 -17.73
CA GLY A 312 -63.88 -29.48 -16.64
C GLY A 312 -63.59 -29.00 -15.22
N ASN A 313 -64.48 -28.15 -14.72
CA ASN A 313 -64.57 -27.52 -13.39
C ASN A 313 -64.77 -28.49 -12.19
N ARG A 314 -64.46 -28.02 -10.96
CA ARG A 314 -65.14 -28.22 -9.63
C ARG A 314 -64.26 -27.62 -8.50
N GLU A 315 -64.62 -26.50 -7.86
CA GLU A 315 -65.45 -26.35 -6.61
C GLU A 315 -64.97 -27.23 -5.44
N SER A 316 -64.89 -26.84 -4.16
CA SER A 316 -65.17 -25.66 -3.30
C SER A 316 -64.44 -25.98 -1.95
N THR A 317 -64.09 -25.06 -1.05
CA THR A 317 -64.92 -24.57 0.07
C THR A 317 -64.16 -23.53 0.91
N SER A 318 -64.92 -22.55 1.38
CA SER A 318 -64.70 -21.56 2.44
C SER A 318 -64.37 -22.15 3.83
N GLU A 319 -63.66 -21.40 4.68
CA GLU A 319 -64.15 -20.99 6.01
C GLU A 319 -63.25 -19.95 6.70
N GLU A 320 -63.95 -19.08 7.43
CA GLU A 320 -63.57 -17.90 8.19
C GLU A 320 -63.57 -18.30 9.68
N ASN A 321 -62.63 -17.83 10.53
CA ASN A 321 -62.90 -17.38 11.91
C ASN A 321 -61.64 -17.05 12.76
N GLN A 322 -61.63 -15.80 13.24
CA GLN A 322 -61.47 -15.30 14.63
C GLN A 322 -60.26 -15.66 15.54
N LEU A 323 -59.68 -14.57 16.08
CA LEU A 323 -58.96 -14.41 17.36
C LEU A 323 -59.83 -14.78 18.59
N PRO A 324 -59.26 -15.12 19.77
CA PRO A 324 -58.93 -14.13 20.84
C PRO A 324 -57.69 -14.52 21.70
N GLN A 325 -56.80 -13.60 22.12
CA GLN A 325 -56.76 -12.73 23.32
C GLN A 325 -55.55 -13.04 24.22
N ALA A 326 -54.90 -11.97 24.72
CA ALA A 326 -53.98 -11.95 25.88
C ALA A 326 -54.78 -12.00 27.21
N PRO A 327 -54.17 -12.06 28.41
CA PRO A 327 -53.47 -10.91 29.04
C PRO A 327 -52.25 -11.37 29.89
N GLU A 328 -51.43 -10.59 30.61
CA GLU A 328 -51.63 -9.52 31.61
C GLU A 328 -50.22 -8.91 31.88
N SER A 329 -50.05 -7.58 31.84
CA SER A 329 -49.79 -6.68 33.00
C SER A 329 -48.36 -6.76 33.59
N SER A 330 -47.67 -5.70 34.03
CA SER A 330 -48.02 -4.32 34.37
C SER A 330 -46.74 -3.47 34.54
N GLU A 331 -46.92 -2.16 34.40
CA GLU A 331 -45.97 -1.06 34.56
C GLU A 331 -45.43 -0.91 36.00
N PHE A 332 -44.31 -0.21 36.20
CA PHE A 332 -44.18 0.82 37.25
C PHE A 332 -43.04 1.83 36.99
N HIS A 333 -43.36 3.10 37.27
CA HIS A 333 -42.54 4.32 37.28
C HIS A 333 -41.60 4.44 38.49
N GLY A 334 -40.55 5.29 38.39
CA GLY A 334 -40.13 6.15 39.53
C GLY A 334 -38.62 6.40 39.79
N LEU A 335 -38.14 7.58 39.36
CA LEU A 335 -37.26 8.61 39.99
C LEU A 335 -36.01 8.30 40.87
N ASP A 336 -34.95 9.07 40.56
CA ASP A 336 -33.90 9.74 41.37
C ASP A 336 -33.06 9.00 42.44
N ASP A 337 -31.73 8.97 42.26
CA ASP A 337 -30.76 9.71 43.09
C ASP A 337 -29.27 9.44 42.70
N GLN A 338 -28.47 10.51 42.75
CA GLN A 338 -27.01 10.63 42.49
C GLN A 338 -26.14 10.03 43.63
N PRO A 339 -24.79 9.80 43.52
CA PRO A 339 -23.82 10.88 43.29
C PRO A 339 -22.50 10.58 42.54
N PHE A 340 -21.88 11.67 42.08
CA PHE A 340 -20.50 11.83 41.60
C PHE A 340 -19.44 11.63 42.71
N SER A 341 -18.30 10.97 42.40
CA SER A 341 -16.93 11.21 42.93
C SER A 341 -15.97 10.16 42.30
N ASN A 342 -14.77 10.38 41.76
CA ASN A 342 -13.67 11.27 42.11
C ASN A 342 -12.89 11.69 40.85
N ALA A 343 -12.67 12.99 40.66
CA ALA A 343 -11.63 13.53 39.78
C ALA A 343 -10.36 13.76 40.61
N LYS A 344 -9.22 13.24 40.16
CA LYS A 344 -7.91 13.54 40.75
C LYS A 344 -7.29 14.70 39.97
N VAL A 345 -7.44 15.91 40.50
CA VAL A 345 -6.71 17.11 40.09
C VAL A 345 -5.29 16.98 40.64
N CYS A 346 -4.28 16.92 39.76
CA CYS A 346 -2.90 17.24 40.11
C CYS A 346 -2.64 18.67 39.65
N SER A 347 -2.57 19.60 40.59
CA SER A 347 -1.99 20.94 40.38
C SER A 347 -0.49 20.79 40.16
N LEU A 348 -0.02 21.18 38.98
CA LEU A 348 1.41 21.39 38.68
C LEU A 348 1.74 22.85 39.02
N ASP A 349 2.67 23.03 39.96
CA ASP A 349 3.08 24.34 40.47
C ASP A 349 3.70 25.23 39.39
N HIS A 350 3.37 26.53 39.48
CA HIS A 350 3.70 27.55 38.49
C HIS A 350 5.20 27.93 38.46
N GLU A 351 5.99 27.54 39.46
CA GLU A 351 7.42 27.85 39.55
C GLU A 351 8.31 26.94 38.71
N ASP A 352 7.96 25.65 38.55
CA ASP A 352 8.76 24.69 37.79
C ASP A 352 8.73 24.97 36.26
N ALA A 353 7.64 25.55 35.77
CA ALA A 353 7.48 25.91 34.36
C ALA A 353 8.40 27.07 33.93
N ILE A 354 8.75 27.98 34.85
CA ILE A 354 9.58 29.15 34.57
C ILE A 354 11.06 28.77 34.50
N ILE A 355 11.52 27.86 35.35
CA ILE A 355 12.91 27.34 35.34
C ILE A 355 13.16 26.48 34.08
N LEU A 356 12.15 25.74 33.60
CA LEU A 356 12.25 24.92 32.40
C LEU A 356 12.23 25.75 31.09
N MET A 357 11.65 26.94 31.11
CA MET A 357 11.60 27.87 29.97
C MET A 357 12.90 28.69 29.82
N LEU A 358 13.56 29.04 30.93
CA LEU A 358 14.78 29.85 30.92
C LEU A 358 16.07 29.06 30.62
N SER A 359 16.07 27.74 30.80
CA SER A 359 17.24 26.88 30.61
C SER A 359 17.44 26.37 29.17
N LYS A 360 16.38 26.30 28.36
CA LYS A 360 16.43 25.83 26.96
C LYS A 360 17.29 26.67 26.00
N PRO A 361 17.21 28.02 25.98
CA PRO A 361 18.01 28.81 25.02
C PRO A 361 19.51 28.85 25.36
N LEU A 362 19.89 28.69 26.63
CA LEU A 362 21.29 28.62 27.06
C LEU A 362 21.97 27.29 26.71
N LEU A 363 21.24 26.17 26.78
CA LEU A 363 21.78 24.86 26.39
C LEU A 363 21.97 24.77 24.86
N GLN A 364 21.06 25.36 24.08
CA GLN A 364 21.11 25.30 22.62
C GLN A 364 22.28 26.11 22.03
N SER A 365 22.61 27.27 22.63
CA SER A 365 23.74 28.11 22.21
C SER A 365 25.11 27.45 22.47
N THR A 366 25.24 26.70 23.57
CA THR A 366 26.51 26.01 23.88
C THR A 366 26.78 24.80 22.97
N TRP A 367 25.72 24.14 22.47
CA TRP A 367 25.84 23.02 21.52
C TRP A 367 26.23 23.48 20.11
N GLU A 368 25.69 24.62 19.64
CA GLU A 368 26.06 25.18 18.35
C GLU A 368 27.55 25.58 18.31
N PHE A 369 28.07 26.17 19.39
CA PHE A 369 29.50 26.49 19.50
C PHE A 369 30.41 25.24 19.51
N PHE A 370 29.97 24.15 20.14
CA PHE A 370 30.69 22.87 20.14
C PHE A 370 30.71 22.22 18.75
N ILE A 371 29.60 22.29 18.01
CA ILE A 371 29.51 21.73 16.65
C ILE A 371 30.39 22.54 15.68
N PHE A 372 30.35 23.88 15.74
CA PHE A 372 31.16 24.72 14.86
C PHE A 372 32.66 24.65 15.15
N SER A 373 33.08 24.37 16.39
CA SER A 373 34.49 24.22 16.75
C SER A 373 35.08 22.84 16.45
N LEU A 374 34.26 21.78 16.44
CA LEU A 374 34.72 20.41 16.17
C LEU A 374 34.66 20.01 14.68
N LEU A 375 33.82 20.66 13.88
CA LEU A 375 33.72 20.39 12.45
C LEU A 375 35.05 20.55 11.68
N PRO A 376 35.85 21.62 11.91
CA PRO A 376 37.12 21.81 11.20
C PRO A 376 38.13 20.70 11.50
N PHE A 377 38.24 20.26 12.76
CA PHE A 377 39.15 19.19 13.17
C PHE A 377 38.79 17.84 12.55
N TYR A 378 37.49 17.56 12.40
CA TYR A 378 37.02 16.33 11.76
C TYR A 378 37.30 16.31 10.25
N VAL A 379 37.13 17.45 9.58
CA VAL A 379 37.44 17.60 8.15
C VAL A 379 38.94 17.51 7.89
N GLU A 380 39.78 18.08 8.77
CA GLU A 380 41.24 17.96 8.68
C GLU A 380 41.71 16.52 8.88
N SER A 381 41.16 15.81 9.87
CA SER A 381 41.47 14.40 10.13
C SER A 381 41.11 13.49 8.95
N LEU A 382 39.95 13.72 8.32
CA LEU A 382 39.52 13.00 7.11
C LEU A 382 40.40 13.31 5.90
N TYR A 383 40.89 14.55 5.77
CA TYR A 383 41.79 14.95 4.70
C TYR A 383 43.19 14.31 4.86
N VAL A 384 43.69 14.21 6.10
CA VAL A 384 44.97 13.54 6.41
C VAL A 384 44.87 12.04 6.18
N THR A 385 43.78 11.37 6.57
CA THR A 385 43.58 9.94 6.29
C THR A 385 43.43 9.66 4.79
N SER A 386 42.72 10.51 4.05
CA SER A 386 42.59 10.38 2.58
C SER A 386 43.95 10.48 1.87
N LYS A 387 44.83 11.41 2.26
CA LYS A 387 46.19 11.50 1.73
C LYS A 387 47.07 10.30 2.12
N TYR A 388 46.91 9.77 3.34
CA TYR A 388 47.70 8.63 3.81
C TYR A 388 47.36 7.33 3.07
N TYR A 389 46.09 7.11 2.75
CA TYR A 389 45.65 5.97 1.93
C TYR A 389 45.95 6.15 0.43
N GLY A 390 45.89 7.39 -0.09
CA GLY A 390 46.28 7.70 -1.47
C GLY A 390 47.77 7.47 -1.76
N TRP A 391 48.64 7.58 -0.76
CA TRP A 391 50.09 7.38 -0.95
C TRP A 391 50.50 5.90 -0.92
N LYS A 392 49.77 5.02 -0.24
CA LYS A 392 50.00 3.56 -0.28
C LYS A 392 49.58 2.92 -1.60
N PHE A 393 48.59 3.48 -2.30
CA PHE A 393 48.15 2.95 -3.61
C PHE A 393 49.09 3.27 -4.78
N ARG A 394 49.98 4.26 -4.64
CA ARG A 394 50.96 4.63 -5.68
C ARG A 394 52.30 3.88 -5.61
N LYS A 395 52.49 2.97 -4.65
CA LYS A 395 53.68 2.11 -4.54
C LYS A 395 53.42 0.64 -4.92
N LEU A 396 52.23 0.33 -5.43
CA LEU A 396 51.78 -1.03 -5.74
C LEU A 396 51.08 -1.09 -7.12
N VAL A 397 51.65 -0.35 -8.08
CA VAL A 397 51.42 -0.50 -9.53
C VAL A 397 52.78 -0.57 -10.21
#